data_AF-A0A9N9DJ04-F1
#
_entry.id   AF-A0A9N9DJ04-F1
#
_cell.length_a   1.000
_cell.length_b   1.000
_cell.length_c   1.000
_cell.angle_alpha   90.00
_cell.angle_beta   90.00
_cell.angle_gamma   90.00
#
_symmetry.space_group_name_H-M   'P 1'
#
loop_
_entity.id
_entity.type
_entity.pdbx_description
1 polymer ?
#
loop_
_entity_poly.entity_id
_entity_poly.type
_entity_poly.pdbx_seq_one_letter_code
_entity_poly.pdbx_strand_id
1 'polypeptide(L)'
;MPCLPTRNDIVAEIDEGLSAILNNALAEQEEIPFMAIDFEGSSEKIGEKNHYVLRLYGSLINGQKAVVTFTGIQIFFDTLVPVNEFVDDFKIKIDTILSSIINTYKIEYIKAFPLRGYYTEKKSYLRIFTLGSGDRKKVLQAIQDNNFEIASDDMFSFHHKIARENGIVISAQLASLGKKKERLGKMISSVKVK
;
A
#
# COMPACT_ATOMS: atom_id res chain seq x y z
N MET A 1 48.56 -7.49 -22.49
CA MET A 1 47.56 -8.38 -21.85
C MET A 1 46.19 -7.75 -22.06
N PRO A 2 45.17 -8.48 -22.54
CA PRO A 2 43.81 -7.96 -22.59
C PRO A 2 43.33 -7.78 -21.15
N CYS A 3 42.86 -6.58 -20.80
CA CYS A 3 42.20 -6.35 -19.51
C CYS A 3 40.92 -7.19 -19.46
N LEU A 4 40.63 -7.79 -18.31
CA LEU A 4 39.35 -8.46 -18.11
C LEU A 4 38.24 -7.40 -18.20
N PRO A 5 37.20 -7.63 -19.01
CA PRO A 5 36.09 -6.70 -19.10
C PRO A 5 35.46 -6.55 -17.72
N THR A 6 35.17 -5.32 -17.33
CA THR A 6 34.43 -5.06 -16.09
C THR A 6 32.98 -5.46 -16.28
N ARG A 7 32.25 -5.63 -15.17
CA ARG A 7 30.80 -5.87 -15.22
C ARG A 7 30.07 -4.83 -16.09
N ASN A 8 30.50 -3.57 -16.03
CA ASN A 8 29.88 -2.49 -16.79
C ASN A 8 30.12 -2.64 -18.30
N ASP A 9 31.30 -3.12 -18.70
CA ASP A 9 31.62 -3.36 -20.11
C ASP A 9 30.74 -4.48 -20.67
N ILE A 10 30.54 -5.56 -19.91
CA ILE A 10 29.66 -6.68 -20.28
C ILE A 10 28.19 -6.24 -20.35
N VAL A 11 27.73 -5.45 -19.37
CA VAL A 11 26.35 -4.93 -19.34
C VAL A 11 26.10 -3.98 -20.51
N ALA A 12 27.05 -3.11 -20.85
CA ALA A 12 26.94 -2.19 -21.98
C ALA A 12 26.96 -2.92 -23.34
N GLU A 13 27.69 -4.03 -23.45
CA GLU A 13 27.72 -4.87 -24.65
C GLU A 13 26.39 -5.63 -24.85
N ILE A 14 25.73 -6.05 -23.77
CA ILE A 14 24.42 -6.74 -23.79
C ILE A 14 23.25 -5.75 -23.87
N ASP A 15 23.46 -4.47 -23.55
CA ASP A 15 22.44 -3.44 -23.60
C ASP A 15 22.14 -3.05 -25.06
N GLU A 16 21.26 -3.82 -25.70
CA GLU A 16 20.76 -3.64 -27.07
C GLU A 16 19.89 -2.36 -27.24
N GLY A 17 20.25 -1.25 -26.59
CA GLY A 17 19.49 0.00 -26.56
C GLY A 17 18.36 0.01 -25.52
N LEU A 18 18.22 -1.02 -24.70
CA LEU A 18 17.15 -1.14 -23.70
C LEU A 18 17.24 -0.06 -22.63
N SER A 19 18.43 0.35 -22.21
CA SER A 19 18.58 1.46 -21.25
C SER A 19 18.11 2.80 -21.82
N ALA A 20 18.33 3.06 -23.12
CA ALA A 20 17.86 4.28 -23.76
C ALA A 20 16.33 4.30 -23.87
N ILE A 21 15.72 3.17 -24.24
CA ILE A 21 14.26 2.99 -24.26
C ILE A 21 13.68 3.18 -22.86
N LEU A 22 14.32 2.60 -21.83
CA LEU A 22 13.89 2.74 -20.45
C LEU A 22 13.96 4.19 -19.97
N ASN A 23 15.05 4.90 -20.26
CA ASN A 23 15.21 6.30 -19.87
C ASN A 23 14.17 7.20 -20.56
N ASN A 24 13.87 6.94 -21.82
CA ASN A 24 12.79 7.62 -22.54
C ASN A 24 11.43 7.29 -21.93
N ALA A 25 11.13 6.02 -21.64
CA ALA A 25 9.88 5.61 -20.99
C ALA A 25 9.71 6.26 -19.60
N LEU A 26 10.79 6.38 -18.82
CA LEU A 26 10.80 7.10 -17.55
C LEU A 26 10.52 8.60 -17.73
N ALA A 27 11.10 9.24 -18.75
CA ALA A 27 10.90 10.65 -19.05
C ALA A 27 9.48 10.95 -19.54
N GLU A 28 8.95 10.09 -20.42
CA GLU A 28 7.62 10.20 -21.02
C GLU A 28 6.49 9.64 -20.12
N GLN A 29 6.84 9.07 -18.96
CA GLN A 29 5.92 8.41 -18.02
C GLN A 29 5.09 7.29 -18.69
N GLU A 30 5.72 6.56 -19.60
CA GLU A 30 5.14 5.40 -20.26
C GLU A 30 5.07 4.20 -19.31
N GLU A 31 4.27 3.21 -19.69
CA GLU A 31 4.15 1.97 -18.94
C GLU A 31 5.46 1.18 -18.95
N ILE A 32 6.14 1.11 -17.80
CA ILE A 32 7.38 0.34 -17.69
C ILE A 32 7.07 -1.06 -17.13
N PRO A 33 7.37 -2.13 -17.88
CA PRO A 33 7.23 -3.49 -17.38
C PRO A 33 8.22 -3.78 -16.25
N PHE A 34 7.69 -4.23 -15.12
CA PHE A 34 8.45 -4.55 -13.91
C PHE A 34 8.04 -5.89 -13.33
N MET A 35 9.01 -6.72 -12.96
CA MET A 35 8.77 -8.00 -12.30
C MET A 35 9.10 -7.90 -10.80
N ALA A 36 8.07 -7.79 -9.98
CA ALA A 36 8.21 -7.78 -8.52
C ALA A 36 8.62 -9.16 -8.00
N ILE A 37 9.69 -9.21 -7.19
CA ILE A 37 10.19 -10.42 -6.52
C ILE A 37 10.00 -10.37 -5.01
N ASP A 38 9.92 -9.17 -4.43
CA ASP A 38 9.77 -8.96 -2.99
C ASP A 38 9.08 -7.61 -2.72
N PHE A 39 8.57 -7.41 -1.51
CA PHE A 39 7.96 -6.15 -1.10
C PHE A 39 8.15 -5.86 0.39
N GLU A 40 8.16 -4.58 0.73
CA GLU A 40 8.17 -4.12 2.12
C GLU A 40 7.16 -2.99 2.33
N GLY A 41 6.54 -2.97 3.50
CA GLY A 41 5.73 -1.86 3.98
C GLY A 41 6.41 -1.17 5.15
N SER A 42 6.58 0.14 5.09
CA SER A 42 7.18 0.94 6.17
C SER A 42 6.37 2.20 6.43
N SER A 43 6.58 2.82 7.59
CA SER A 43 6.13 4.19 7.83
C SER A 43 7.34 5.11 7.75
N GLU A 44 7.30 6.07 6.84
CA GLU A 44 8.38 7.03 6.64
C GLU A 44 7.89 8.43 7.00
N LYS A 45 8.77 9.21 7.62
CA LYS A 45 8.47 10.60 7.96
C LYS A 45 8.66 11.45 6.72
N ILE A 46 7.57 11.92 6.14
CA ILE A 46 7.56 12.85 5.00
C ILE A 46 7.08 14.19 5.53
N GLY A 47 8.01 15.13 5.71
CA GLY A 47 7.77 16.38 6.45
C GLY A 47 7.58 16.11 7.95
N GLU A 48 6.47 16.57 8.51
CA GLU A 48 6.16 16.38 9.94
C GLU A 48 5.35 15.11 10.24
N LYS A 49 4.77 14.48 9.21
CA LYS A 49 3.83 13.37 9.37
C LYS A 49 4.41 12.04 8.88
N ASN A 50 4.11 10.98 9.61
CA ASN A 50 4.43 9.62 9.20
C ASN A 50 3.43 9.17 8.13
N HIS A 51 3.93 8.74 6.99
CA HIS A 51 3.15 8.22 5.89
C HIS A 51 3.55 6.77 5.64
N TYR A 52 2.56 5.94 5.33
CA TYR A 52 2.85 4.60 4.88
C TYR A 52 3.42 4.60 3.46
N VAL A 53 4.47 3.81 3.27
CA VAL A 53 5.18 3.59 2.03
C VAL A 53 5.21 2.09 1.76
N LEU A 54 4.79 1.70 0.56
CA LEU A 54 4.92 0.32 0.08
C LEU A 54 5.98 0.29 -1.01
N ARG A 55 7.03 -0.52 -0.83
CA ARG A 55 8.08 -0.70 -1.84
C ARG A 55 7.99 -2.09 -2.43
N LEU A 56 8.10 -2.17 -3.74
CA LEU A 56 8.29 -3.42 -4.47
C LEU A 56 9.73 -3.47 -4.98
N TYR A 57 10.38 -4.58 -4.74
CA TYR A 57 11.71 -4.90 -5.25
C TYR A 57 11.58 -5.85 -6.41
N GLY A 58 12.39 -5.67 -7.44
CA GLY A 58 12.28 -6.47 -8.64
C GLY A 58 13.33 -6.13 -9.68
N SER A 59 13.12 -6.69 -10.86
CA SER A 59 13.94 -6.41 -12.04
C SER A 59 13.10 -5.84 -13.17
N LEU A 60 13.73 -4.96 -13.95
CA LEU A 60 13.21 -4.46 -15.21
C LEU A 60 13.50 -5.46 -16.33
N ILE A 61 12.91 -5.24 -17.51
CA ILE A 61 13.09 -6.10 -18.69
C ILE A 61 14.55 -6.24 -19.15
N ASN A 62 15.39 -5.25 -18.86
CA ASN A 62 16.82 -5.27 -19.16
C ASN A 62 17.66 -5.95 -18.05
N GLY A 63 17.01 -6.58 -17.07
CA GLY A 63 17.65 -7.26 -15.94
C GLY A 63 18.16 -6.35 -14.83
N GLN A 64 18.06 -5.01 -14.97
CA GLN A 64 18.46 -4.08 -13.91
C GLN A 64 17.55 -4.20 -12.70
N LYS A 65 18.12 -4.07 -11.50
CA LYS A 65 17.34 -4.05 -10.25
C LYS A 65 16.62 -2.71 -10.13
N ALA A 66 15.34 -2.76 -9.81
CA ALA A 66 14.52 -1.59 -9.58
C ALA A 66 13.76 -1.69 -8.26
N VAL A 67 13.51 -0.53 -7.67
CA VAL A 67 12.62 -0.35 -6.52
C VAL A 67 11.49 0.56 -6.95
N VAL A 68 10.26 0.05 -6.86
CA VAL A 68 9.04 0.83 -7.08
C VAL A 68 8.51 1.25 -5.71
N THR A 69 8.41 2.55 -5.48
CA THR A 69 7.93 3.10 -4.20
C THR A 69 6.54 3.70 -4.40
N PHE A 70 5.54 3.13 -3.75
CA PHE A 70 4.20 3.68 -3.67
C PHE A 70 4.06 4.55 -2.43
N THR A 71 3.67 5.80 -2.66
CA THR A 71 3.38 6.79 -1.61
C THR A 71 1.95 7.29 -1.74
N GLY A 72 1.43 7.92 -0.69
CA GLY A 72 0.05 8.43 -0.65
C GLY A 72 -1.00 7.35 -0.38
N ILE A 73 -0.57 6.13 -0.04
CA ILE A 73 -1.46 5.04 0.37
C ILE A 73 -1.94 5.31 1.80
N GLN A 74 -3.25 5.41 1.98
CA GLN A 74 -3.84 5.46 3.31
C GLN A 74 -4.01 4.04 3.84
N ILE A 75 -3.52 3.81 5.06
CA ILE A 75 -3.71 2.53 5.73
C ILE A 75 -5.04 2.54 6.46
N PHE A 76 -5.71 1.40 6.48
CA PHE A 76 -7.02 1.30 7.11
C PHE A 76 -7.24 -0.06 7.77
N PHE A 77 -8.29 -0.11 8.57
CA PHE A 77 -8.90 -1.35 9.03
C PHE A 77 -10.39 -1.11 9.26
N ASP A 78 -11.16 -2.18 9.41
CA ASP A 78 -12.61 -2.12 9.49
C ASP A 78 -13.06 -2.62 10.87
N THR A 79 -13.90 -1.85 11.55
CA THR A 79 -14.57 -2.25 12.80
C THR A 79 -16.04 -2.55 12.50
N LEU A 80 -16.57 -3.62 13.09
CA LEU A 80 -17.94 -4.05 12.87
C LEU A 80 -18.90 -3.14 13.64
N VAL A 81 -19.96 -2.68 12.99
CA VAL A 81 -21.04 -1.97 13.67
C VAL A 81 -21.92 -3.00 14.39
N PRO A 82 -22.14 -2.88 15.71
CA PRO A 82 -23.03 -3.77 16.44
C PRO A 82 -24.44 -3.76 15.84
N VAL A 83 -25.09 -4.93 15.79
CA VAL A 83 -26.42 -5.10 15.16
C VAL A 83 -27.49 -4.19 15.77
N ASN A 84 -27.39 -3.92 17.07
CA ASN A 84 -28.37 -3.15 17.83
C ASN A 84 -28.02 -1.66 17.94
N GLU A 85 -27.08 -1.17 17.15
CA GLU A 85 -26.58 0.20 17.24
C GLU A 85 -26.68 0.93 15.89
N PHE A 86 -27.08 2.20 15.94
CA PHE A 86 -27.06 3.05 14.74
C PHE A 86 -25.63 3.40 14.37
N VAL A 87 -25.38 3.47 13.05
CA VAL A 87 -24.04 3.73 12.50
C VAL A 87 -23.50 5.08 13.00
N ASP A 88 -24.35 6.10 13.11
CA ASP A 88 -23.93 7.42 13.55
C ASP A 88 -23.57 7.45 15.04
N ASP A 89 -24.36 6.80 15.89
CA ASP A 89 -24.06 6.68 17.33
C ASP A 89 -22.74 5.95 17.55
N PHE A 90 -22.56 4.83 16.84
CA PHE A 90 -21.32 4.06 16.91
C PHE A 90 -20.12 4.85 16.38
N LYS A 91 -20.30 5.63 15.31
CA LYS A 91 -19.26 6.52 14.78
C LYS A 91 -18.85 7.56 15.81
N ILE A 92 -19.78 8.18 16.54
CA ILE A 92 -19.47 9.16 17.60
C ILE A 92 -18.63 8.51 18.71
N LYS A 93 -18.94 7.27 19.11
CA LYS A 93 -18.14 6.53 20.10
C LYS A 93 -16.71 6.29 19.62
N ILE A 94 -16.56 5.83 18.39
CA ILE A 94 -15.24 5.63 17.79
C ILE A 94 -14.50 6.96 17.70
N ASP A 95 -15.13 8.03 17.21
CA ASP A 95 -14.52 9.36 17.09
C ASP A 95 -14.01 9.91 18.44
N THR A 96 -14.78 9.73 19.50
CA THR A 96 -14.39 10.08 20.88
C THR A 96 -13.13 9.33 21.33
N ILE A 97 -13.03 8.04 21.00
CA ILE A 97 -11.84 7.24 21.33
C ILE A 97 -10.64 7.71 20.49
N LEU A 98 -10.82 7.87 19.16
CA LEU A 98 -9.74 8.17 18.24
C LEU A 98 -9.14 9.56 18.46
N SER A 99 -9.98 10.56 18.72
CA SER A 99 -9.56 11.95 18.99
C SER A 99 -8.64 12.07 20.21
N SER A 100 -8.76 11.16 21.19
CA SER A 100 -7.87 11.13 22.36
C SER A 100 -6.49 10.52 22.08
N ILE A 101 -6.32 9.79 20.98
CA ILE A 101 -5.11 8.99 20.69
C ILE A 101 -4.31 9.60 19.55
N ILE A 102 -4.98 10.06 18.49
CA ILE A 102 -4.34 10.54 17.27
C ILE A 102 -5.02 11.79 16.71
N ASN A 103 -4.21 12.65 16.07
CA ASN A 103 -4.66 13.95 15.58
C ASN A 103 -5.23 13.92 14.16
N THR A 104 -4.98 12.87 13.39
CA THR A 104 -5.41 12.80 11.98
C THR A 104 -5.86 11.40 11.63
N TYR A 105 -7.15 11.27 11.34
CA TYR A 105 -7.79 10.05 10.88
C TYR A 105 -9.00 10.39 10.02
N LYS A 106 -9.55 9.38 9.36
CA LYS A 106 -10.83 9.47 8.64
C LYS A 106 -11.65 8.24 8.94
N ILE A 107 -12.96 8.41 9.13
CA ILE A 107 -13.90 7.30 9.32
C ILE A 107 -14.89 7.31 8.14
N GLU A 108 -15.04 6.17 7.49
CA GLU A 108 -16.02 5.94 6.42
C GLU A 108 -16.94 4.79 6.77
N TYR A 109 -18.20 4.88 6.35
CA TYR A 109 -19.15 3.79 6.47
C TYR A 109 -19.12 2.91 5.23
N ILE A 110 -19.05 1.58 5.42
CA ILE A 110 -19.08 0.61 4.32
C ILE A 110 -20.01 -0.56 4.66
N LYS A 111 -20.56 -1.20 3.61
CA LYS A 111 -21.23 -2.51 3.71
C LYS A 111 -20.44 -3.56 2.93
N ALA A 112 -19.97 -4.60 3.63
CA ALA A 112 -19.13 -5.64 3.04
C ALA A 112 -19.47 -7.02 3.59
N PHE A 113 -19.04 -8.08 2.88
CA PHE A 113 -19.14 -9.43 3.41
C PHE A 113 -18.05 -9.64 4.48
N PRO A 114 -18.37 -10.26 5.62
CA PRO A 114 -17.38 -10.60 6.63
C PRO A 114 -16.29 -11.51 6.06
N LEU A 115 -15.05 -11.31 6.51
CA LEU A 115 -13.92 -12.15 6.10
C LEU A 115 -13.95 -13.54 6.76
N ARG A 116 -14.55 -13.65 7.94
CA ARG A 116 -14.68 -14.89 8.71
C ARG A 116 -16.12 -15.36 8.64
N GLY A 117 -16.34 -16.65 8.38
CA GLY A 117 -17.67 -17.27 8.33
C GLY A 117 -18.37 -17.14 6.97
N TYR A 118 -19.40 -17.95 6.77
CA TYR A 118 -20.24 -17.91 5.57
C TYR A 118 -21.48 -17.05 5.85
N TYR A 119 -21.59 -15.92 5.16
CA TYR A 119 -22.72 -15.01 5.29
C TYR A 119 -23.31 -14.71 3.93
N THR A 120 -24.64 -14.82 3.84
CA THR A 120 -25.42 -14.46 2.65
C THR A 120 -25.67 -12.96 2.54
N GLU A 121 -25.50 -12.23 3.65
CA GLU A 121 -25.75 -10.80 3.75
C GLU A 121 -24.48 -10.01 4.08
N LYS A 122 -24.44 -8.76 3.61
CA LYS A 122 -23.37 -7.82 3.93
C LYS A 122 -23.60 -7.22 5.31
N LYS A 123 -22.54 -7.16 6.12
CA LYS A 123 -22.55 -6.45 7.40
C LYS A 123 -22.10 -5.00 7.24
N SER A 124 -22.51 -4.18 8.22
CA SER A 124 -22.13 -2.78 8.36
C SER A 124 -20.78 -2.66 9.07
N TYR A 125 -19.87 -1.87 8.51
CA TYR A 125 -18.56 -1.59 9.09
C TYR A 125 -18.26 -0.10 9.07
N LEU A 126 -17.43 0.35 10.01
CA LEU A 126 -16.71 1.61 9.92
C LEU A 126 -15.26 1.32 9.51
N ARG A 127 -14.86 1.86 8.37
CA ARG A 127 -13.49 1.85 7.86
C ARG A 127 -12.74 3.05 8.43
N ILE A 128 -11.69 2.78 9.19
CA ILE A 128 -10.88 3.80 9.88
C ILE A 128 -9.55 3.90 9.14
N PHE A 129 -9.27 5.08 8.59
CA PHE A 129 -8.01 5.40 7.93
C PHE A 129 -7.07 6.15 8.88
N THR A 130 -5.80 5.77 8.86
CA THR A 130 -4.73 6.46 9.58
C THR A 130 -3.56 6.76 8.63
N LEU A 131 -2.63 7.61 9.06
CA LEU A 131 -1.50 8.03 8.22
C LEU A 131 -0.33 7.04 8.25
N GLY A 132 -0.03 6.46 9.41
CA GLY A 132 1.14 5.61 9.63
C GLY A 132 0.84 4.36 10.46
N SER A 133 1.64 3.31 10.25
CA SER A 133 1.46 1.98 10.86
C SER A 133 1.46 2.02 12.39
N GLY A 134 2.24 2.93 12.99
CA GLY A 134 2.24 3.15 14.44
C GLY A 134 0.90 3.68 14.97
N ASP A 135 0.30 4.65 14.27
CA ASP A 135 -1.01 5.21 14.63
C ASP A 135 -2.11 4.16 14.47
N ARG A 136 -2.09 3.41 13.36
CA ARG A 136 -2.97 2.25 13.17
C ARG A 136 -2.88 1.28 14.34
N LYS A 137 -1.66 0.94 14.79
CA LYS A 137 -1.45 -0.01 15.89
C LYS A 137 -2.06 0.49 17.21
N LYS A 138 -1.83 1.75 17.56
CA LYS A 138 -2.39 2.36 18.79
C LYS A 138 -3.91 2.38 18.77
N VAL A 139 -4.47 2.79 17.64
CA VAL A 139 -5.92 2.90 17.43
C VAL A 139 -6.58 1.52 17.43
N LEU A 140 -5.96 0.53 16.79
CA LEU A 140 -6.46 -0.84 16.78
C LEU A 140 -6.48 -1.43 18.20
N GLN A 141 -5.43 -1.20 18.99
CA GLN A 141 -5.39 -1.61 20.40
C GLN A 141 -6.50 -0.96 21.22
N ALA A 142 -6.69 0.36 21.10
CA ALA A 142 -7.71 1.05 21.87
C ALA A 142 -9.14 0.60 21.53
N ILE A 143 -9.41 0.24 20.27
CA ILE A 143 -10.71 -0.32 19.88
C ILE A 143 -10.92 -1.71 20.47
N GLN A 144 -9.87 -2.54 20.51
CA GLN A 144 -9.92 -3.85 21.16
C GLN A 144 -10.11 -3.73 22.68
N ASP A 145 -9.44 -2.77 23.32
CA ASP A 145 -9.56 -2.52 24.77
C ASP A 145 -10.99 -2.07 25.16
N ASN A 146 -11.73 -1.47 24.22
CA ASN A 146 -13.14 -1.13 24.38
C ASN A 146 -14.11 -2.27 23.97
N ASN A 147 -13.59 -3.48 23.73
CA ASN A 147 -14.34 -4.68 23.36
C ASN A 147 -15.11 -4.57 22.03
N PHE A 148 -14.65 -3.75 21.09
CA PHE A 148 -15.25 -3.68 19.75
C PHE A 148 -14.63 -4.70 18.79
N GLU A 149 -15.48 -5.31 17.96
CA GLU A 149 -15.05 -6.34 17.01
C GLU A 149 -14.38 -5.73 15.77
N ILE A 150 -13.18 -6.23 15.46
CA ILE A 150 -12.40 -5.80 14.31
C ILE A 150 -12.46 -6.87 13.22
N ALA A 151 -12.81 -6.48 12.00
CA ALA A 151 -12.99 -7.41 10.89
C ALA A 151 -11.66 -8.00 10.36
N SER A 152 -10.55 -7.32 10.62
CA SER A 152 -9.18 -7.72 10.23
C SER A 152 -8.24 -7.31 11.37
N ASP A 153 -7.97 -8.28 12.24
CA ASP A 153 -7.13 -8.20 13.44
C ASP A 153 -5.62 -8.21 13.13
N ASP A 154 -5.24 -8.17 11.86
CA ASP A 154 -3.87 -8.18 11.40
C ASP A 154 -3.12 -6.93 11.90
N MET A 155 -2.31 -7.09 12.95
CA MET A 155 -1.46 -6.02 13.47
C MET A 155 -0.27 -5.73 12.54
N PHE A 156 0.26 -6.75 11.86
CA PHE A 156 1.55 -6.67 11.17
C PHE A 156 1.48 -7.01 9.67
N SER A 157 0.60 -7.92 9.26
CA SER A 157 0.48 -8.47 7.89
C SER A 157 -0.45 -7.67 6.96
N PHE A 158 -0.90 -6.49 7.39
CA PHE A 158 -1.95 -5.71 6.71
C PHE A 158 -1.57 -5.22 5.29
N HIS A 159 -0.30 -5.31 4.91
CA HIS A 159 0.21 -4.89 3.59
C HIS A 159 -0.50 -5.59 2.43
N HIS A 160 -0.81 -6.88 2.56
CA HIS A 160 -1.53 -7.63 1.52
C HIS A 160 -2.94 -7.08 1.29
N LYS A 161 -3.65 -6.75 2.39
CA LYS A 161 -4.99 -6.17 2.32
C LYS A 161 -4.96 -4.82 1.61
N ILE A 162 -4.01 -3.97 1.99
CA ILE A 162 -3.82 -2.65 1.38
C ILE A 162 -3.50 -2.78 -0.10
N ALA A 163 -2.53 -3.63 -0.46
CA ALA A 163 -2.15 -3.84 -1.85
C ALA A 163 -3.34 -4.32 -2.69
N ARG A 164 -4.07 -5.33 -2.22
CA ARG A 164 -5.26 -5.87 -2.90
C ARG A 164 -6.34 -4.82 -3.13
N GLU A 165 -6.68 -4.05 -2.10
CA GLU A 165 -7.73 -3.02 -2.20
C GLU A 165 -7.31 -1.84 -3.06
N ASN A 166 -6.01 -1.56 -3.17
CA ASN A 166 -5.47 -0.57 -4.09
C ASN A 166 -5.15 -1.14 -5.49
N GLY A 167 -5.47 -2.42 -5.75
CA GLY A 167 -5.18 -3.07 -7.03
C GLY A 167 -3.69 -3.15 -7.38
N ILE A 168 -2.84 -3.19 -6.35
CA ILE A 168 -1.39 -3.35 -6.44
C ILE A 168 -1.09 -4.85 -6.42
N VAL A 169 -0.48 -5.34 -7.48
CA VAL A 169 -0.03 -6.72 -7.58
C VAL A 169 1.33 -6.82 -6.90
N ILE A 170 1.37 -7.49 -5.74
CA ILE A 170 2.57 -7.70 -4.92
C ILE A 170 3.34 -8.99 -5.27
N SER A 171 2.86 -9.79 -6.22
CA SER A 171 3.48 -11.05 -6.64
C SER A 171 3.72 -11.16 -8.15
N ALA A 172 4.97 -11.47 -8.51
CA ALA A 172 5.47 -12.11 -9.75
C ALA A 172 4.61 -12.02 -11.03
N GLN A 173 4.24 -10.82 -11.45
CA GLN A 173 3.72 -10.55 -12.80
C GLN A 173 4.31 -9.26 -13.32
N LEU A 174 4.38 -9.13 -14.66
CA LEU A 174 4.66 -7.86 -15.32
C LEU A 174 3.63 -6.82 -14.86
N ALA A 175 4.02 -5.94 -13.97
CA ALA A 175 3.25 -4.75 -13.66
C ALA A 175 3.63 -3.68 -14.68
N SER A 176 2.63 -3.07 -15.33
CA SER A 176 2.83 -1.88 -16.15
C SER A 176 2.83 -0.65 -15.23
N LEU A 177 3.96 0.05 -15.16
CA LEU A 177 4.10 1.26 -14.36
C LEU A 177 3.79 2.48 -15.24
N GLY A 178 2.50 2.77 -15.45
CA GLY A 178 2.06 3.94 -16.20
C GLY A 178 0.58 4.25 -15.93
N LYS A 179 0.31 5.46 -15.42
CA LYS A 179 -1.00 6.08 -15.17
C LYS A 179 -2.19 5.15 -14.80
N LYS A 180 -2.18 4.56 -13.60
CA LYS A 180 -3.43 4.24 -12.90
C LYS A 180 -4.00 5.46 -12.16
N LYS A 181 -4.44 6.48 -12.93
CA LYS A 181 -5.07 7.71 -12.37
C LYS A 181 -6.59 7.67 -12.27
N GLU A 182 -7.29 6.71 -12.88
CA GLU A 182 -8.76 6.79 -13.00
C GLU A 182 -9.58 6.13 -11.88
N ARG A 183 -8.97 5.41 -10.93
CA ARG A 183 -9.70 4.90 -9.74
C ARG A 183 -8.99 5.09 -8.40
N LEU A 184 -7.77 5.59 -8.40
CA LEU A 184 -6.88 5.57 -7.24
C LEU A 184 -6.42 7.00 -6.96
N GLY A 185 -7.09 7.66 -6.03
CA GLY A 185 -6.74 9.03 -5.62
C GLY A 185 -5.27 9.12 -5.21
N LYS A 186 -4.57 10.17 -5.69
CA LYS A 186 -3.25 10.65 -5.25
C LYS A 186 -2.15 9.60 -4.95
N MET A 187 -2.21 8.39 -5.49
CA MET A 187 -1.12 7.43 -5.32
C MET A 187 0.01 7.80 -6.28
N ILE A 188 1.19 8.12 -5.73
CA ILE A 188 2.38 8.45 -6.51
C ILE A 188 3.34 7.27 -6.41
N SER A 189 3.59 6.63 -7.56
CA SER A 189 4.63 5.62 -7.71
C SER A 189 5.88 6.26 -8.29
N SER A 190 7.03 6.02 -7.68
CA SER A 190 8.34 6.35 -8.27
C SER A 190 9.16 5.08 -8.48
N VAL A 191 9.95 5.06 -9.55
CA VAL A 191 10.86 3.95 -9.86
C VAL A 191 12.28 4.45 -9.69
N LYS A 192 13.09 3.72 -8.93
CA LYS A 192 14.53 3.96 -8.80
C LYS A 192 15.30 2.72 -9.23
N VAL A 193 16.13 2.87 -10.26
CA VAL A 193 17.08 1.83 -10.70
C VAL A 193 18.28 1.85 -9.75
N LYS A 194 18.74 0.65 -9.33
CA LYS A 194 19.91 0.47 -8.47
C LYS A 194 21.10 -0.06 -9.25
#